data_AF-A0A6V7M0C4-F1
#
_entry.id   AF-A0A6V7M0C4-F1
#
_cell.length_a   1.000
_cell.length_b   1.000
_cell.length_c   1.000
_cell.angle_alpha   90.00
_cell.angle_beta   90.00
_cell.angle_gamma   90.00
#
_symmetry.space_group_name_H-M   'P 1'
#
loop_
_entity.id
_entity.type
_entity.pdbx_description
1 polymer ?
#
loop_
_entity_poly.entity_id
_entity_poly.type
_entity_poly.pdbx_seq_one_letter_code
_entity_poly.pdbx_strand_id
1 'polypeptide(L)' 'AYGVPGFTGQVGFITSMSQHFCHSCNRLRITADGNLKVCLFEGKSEISLRDAIRSGASDEEIEEIIGTTVFKKKKQHA' A
#
# COMPACT_ATOMS: atom_id res chain seq x y z
N ALA A 1 10.57 17.35 -11.67
CA ALA A 1 10.28 18.48 -10.77
C ALA A 1 10.67 19.76 -11.47
N TYR A 2 9.91 20.84 -11.27
CA TYR A 2 10.18 22.15 -11.85
C TYR A 2 11.04 22.96 -10.87
N GLY A 3 12.20 23.43 -11.33
CA GLY A 3 13.08 24.33 -10.58
C GLY A 3 12.98 25.74 -11.14
N VAL A 4 12.85 26.73 -10.27
CA VAL A 4 12.89 28.15 -10.66
C VAL A 4 14.35 28.58 -10.71
N PRO A 5 14.85 29.15 -11.83
CA PRO A 5 16.23 29.63 -11.92
C PRO A 5 16.56 30.60 -10.78
N GLY A 6 17.66 30.36 -10.07
CA GLY A 6 18.11 31.18 -8.94
C GLY A 6 17.48 30.83 -7.58
N PHE A 7 16.60 29.84 -7.51
CA PHE A 7 15.99 29.37 -6.26
C PHE A 7 16.47 27.95 -5.91
N THR A 8 16.75 27.70 -4.62
CA THR A 8 17.25 26.39 -4.15
C THR A 8 16.17 25.29 -4.17
N GLY A 9 14.90 25.68 -4.15
CA GLY A 9 13.76 24.77 -4.05
C GLY A 9 13.26 24.23 -5.39
N GLN A 10 12.44 23.18 -5.31
CA GLN A 10 11.77 22.58 -6.46
C GLN A 10 10.29 22.37 -6.18
N VAL A 11 9.47 22.41 -7.23
CA VAL A 11 8.03 22.12 -7.19
C VAL A 11 7.76 20.84 -7.98
N GLY A 12 7.09 19.88 -7.36
CA GLY A 12 6.67 18.62 -8.00
C GLY A 12 5.16 18.57 -8.21
N PHE A 13 4.73 18.02 -9.33
CA PHE A 13 3.33 17.71 -9.58
C PHE A 13 3.12 16.20 -9.50
N ILE A 14 2.12 15.76 -8.76
CA ILE A 14 1.75 14.35 -8.63
C ILE A 14 0.49 14.12 -9.46
N THR A 15 0.62 13.39 -10.56
CA THR A 15 -0.45 13.08 -11.51
C THR A 15 -1.24 11.84 -11.06
N SER A 16 -1.94 11.94 -9.92
CA SER A 16 -2.65 10.81 -9.30
C SER A 16 -3.67 10.10 -10.22
N MET A 17 -4.22 10.82 -11.20
CA MET A 17 -5.29 10.32 -12.08
C MET A 17 -4.93 10.27 -13.55
N SER A 18 -4.12 11.22 -14.05
CA SER A 18 -3.75 11.29 -15.46
C SER A 18 -2.58 10.38 -15.85
N GLN A 19 -1.72 10.01 -14.91
CA GLN A 19 -0.64 9.05 -15.12
C GLN A 19 -0.54 8.11 -13.91
N HIS A 20 -1.23 6.98 -14.00
CA HIS A 20 -1.25 6.00 -12.91
C HIS A 20 0.15 5.44 -12.63
N PHE A 21 0.56 5.48 -11.37
CA PHE A 21 1.81 4.88 -10.87
C PHE A 21 1.57 3.58 -10.09
N CYS A 22 0.39 2.96 -10.24
CA CYS A 22 0.03 1.75 -9.51
C CYS A 22 0.98 0.58 -9.82
N HIS A 23 1.49 0.49 -11.05
CA HIS A 23 2.39 -0.59 -11.48
C HIS A 23 3.73 -0.62 -10.73
N SER A 24 4.23 0.54 -10.30
CA SER A 24 5.49 0.69 -9.55
C SER A 24 5.25 0.85 -8.04
N CYS A 25 4.00 0.92 -7.61
CA CYS A 25 3.66 1.08 -6.21
C CYS A 25 4.02 -0.21 -5.44
N ASN A 26 4.89 -0.09 -4.44
CA ASN A 26 5.31 -1.17 -3.53
C ASN A 26 4.83 -0.94 -2.08
N ARG A 27 3.87 -0.02 -1.88
CA ARG A 27 3.39 0.34 -0.54
C ARG A 27 2.32 -0.64 -0.04
N LEU A 28 2.53 -1.15 1.16
CA LEU A 28 1.54 -1.84 1.99
C LEU A 28 1.19 -0.94 3.19
N ARG A 29 0.00 -1.13 3.76
CA ARG A 29 -0.47 -0.34 4.90
C ARG A 29 -1.14 -1.23 5.94
N ILE A 30 -1.02 -0.84 7.20
CA ILE A 30 -1.82 -1.38 8.29
C ILE A 30 -2.74 -0.27 8.76
N THR A 31 -4.04 -0.56 8.88
CA THR A 31 -5.04 0.38 9.41
C THR A 31 -4.94 0.47 10.93
N ALA A 32 -5.59 1.48 11.53
CA ALA A 32 -5.56 1.68 12.98
C ALA A 32 -6.18 0.51 13.78
N ASP A 33 -7.12 -0.22 13.19
CA ASP A 33 -7.72 -1.44 13.74
C ASP A 33 -6.90 -2.71 13.46
N GLY A 34 -5.80 -2.62 12.71
CA GLY A 34 -4.84 -3.70 12.52
C GLY A 34 -5.05 -4.56 11.27
N ASN A 35 -5.79 -4.05 10.28
CA ASN A 35 -5.99 -4.73 9.01
C ASN A 35 -4.91 -4.36 7.98
N LEU A 36 -4.44 -5.36 7.23
CA LEU A 36 -3.53 -5.20 6.11
C LEU A 36 -4.29 -4.72 4.86
N LYS A 37 -3.82 -3.62 4.27
CA LYS A 37 -4.30 -3.06 2.99
C LYS A 37 -3.18 -3.06 1.95
N VAL A 38 -3.46 -3.64 0.80
CA VAL A 38 -2.53 -3.70 -0.36
C VAL A 38 -2.65 -2.52 -1.32
N CYS A 39 -3.68 -1.69 -1.14
CA CYS A 39 -3.91 -0.45 -1.87
C CYS A 39 -4.52 0.59 -0.94
N LEU A 40 -4.33 1.88 -1.22
CA LEU A 40 -4.95 2.95 -0.44
C LEU A 40 -6.48 2.95 -0.59
N PHE A 41 -6.96 2.66 -1.79
CA PHE A 41 -8.36 2.84 -2.19
C PHE A 41 -9.16 1.54 -2.27
N GLU A 42 -8.52 0.38 -2.18
CA GLU A 42 -9.22 -0.91 -2.16
C GLU A 42 -9.59 -1.25 -0.71
N GLY A 43 -10.88 -1.47 -0.44
CA GLY A 43 -11.40 -1.83 0.88
C GLY A 43 -12.02 -3.23 0.98
N LYS A 44 -12.01 -4.03 -0.10
CA LYS A 44 -12.66 -5.36 -0.13
C LYS A 44 -11.73 -6.52 0.23
N SER A 45 -10.43 -6.28 0.35
CA SER A 45 -9.40 -7.32 0.57
C SER A 45 -8.54 -6.99 1.80
N GLU A 46 -9.20 -6.56 2.88
CA GLU A 46 -8.56 -6.30 4.16
C GLU A 46 -8.51 -7.59 4.98
N ILE A 47 -7.35 -7.91 5.55
CA ILE A 47 -7.15 -9.06 6.43
C ILE A 47 -6.60 -8.58 7.77
N SER A 48 -7.21 -9.02 8.87
CA SER A 48 -6.80 -8.63 10.23
C SER A 48 -5.52 -9.35 10.65
N LEU A 49 -4.37 -8.66 10.53
CA LEU A 49 -3.10 -9.15 11.06
C LEU A 49 -3.10 -9.11 12.60
N ARG A 50 -3.80 -8.13 13.18
CA ARG A 50 -3.94 -8.01 14.63
C ARG A 50 -4.54 -9.28 15.24
N ASP A 51 -5.60 -9.80 14.65
CA ASP A 51 -6.27 -10.97 15.22
C ASP A 51 -5.42 -12.23 15.04
N ALA A 52 -4.76 -12.39 13.89
CA ALA A 52 -3.81 -13.49 13.65
C ALA A 52 -2.65 -13.50 14.68
N ILE A 53 -2.03 -12.34 14.90
CA ILE A 53 -0.96 -12.19 15.91
C ILE A 53 -1.50 -12.50 17.32
N ARG A 54 -2.70 -12.00 17.66
CA ARG A 54 -3.29 -12.20 18.99
C ARG A 54 -3.78 -13.62 19.22
N SER A 55 -4.10 -14.38 18.18
CA SER A 55 -4.38 -15.81 18.27
C SER A 55 -3.12 -16.67 18.42
N GLY A 56 -1.93 -16.07 18.38
CA GLY A 56 -0.67 -16.78 18.52
C GLY A 56 -0.18 -17.44 17.22
N ALA A 57 -0.52 -16.87 16.06
CA ALA A 57 0.01 -17.34 14.79
C ALA A 57 1.56 -17.25 14.77
N SER A 58 2.21 -18.22 14.12
CA SER A 58 3.66 -18.20 13.92
C SER A 58 4.07 -17.15 12.90
N ASP A 59 5.37 -16.84 12.87
CA ASP A 59 5.91 -15.89 11.88
C ASP A 59 5.70 -16.42 10.45
N GLU A 60 5.79 -17.74 10.23
CA GLU A 60 5.55 -18.37 8.93
C GLU A 60 4.08 -18.21 8.49
N GLU A 61 3.13 -18.39 9.42
CA GLU A 61 1.70 -18.19 9.14
C GLU A 61 1.41 -16.72 8.80
N ILE A 62 2.05 -15.78 9.50
CA ILE A 62 1.94 -14.34 9.22
C ILE A 62 2.54 -14.00 7.85
N GLU A 63 3.69 -14.55 7.50
CA GLU A 63 4.31 -14.38 6.18
C GLU A 63 3.40 -14.90 5.07
N GLU A 64 2.79 -16.06 5.24
CA GLU A 64 1.82 -16.62 4.29
C GLU A 64 0.60 -15.71 4.13
N ILE A 65 0.04 -15.21 5.24
CA ILE A 65 -1.07 -14.26 5.21
C ILE A 65 -0.69 -12.99 4.43
N ILE A 66 0.48 -12.41 4.70
CA ILE A 66 0.95 -11.21 3.99
C ILE A 66 1.13 -11.52 2.50
N GLY A 67 1.83 -12.61 2.17
CA GLY A 67 2.12 -13.00 0.78
C GLY A 67 0.85 -13.20 -0.03
N THR A 68 -0.08 -14.02 0.47
CA THR A 68 -1.37 -14.27 -0.20
C THR A 68 -2.20 -13.00 -0.36
N THR A 69 -2.15 -12.08 0.59
CA THR A 69 -2.82 -10.78 0.49
C THR A 69 -2.19 -9.92 -0.60
N VAL A 70 -0.85 -9.84 -0.64
CA VAL A 70 -0.10 -9.07 -1.66
C VAL A 70 -0.40 -9.57 -3.07
N PHE A 71 -0.52 -10.89 -3.29
CA PHE A 71 -0.90 -11.44 -4.59
C PHE A 71 -2.32 -11.07 -5.04
N LYS A 72 -3.23 -10.73 -4.10
CA LYS A 72 -4.59 -10.24 -4.42
C LYS A 72 -4.60 -8.76 -4.87
N LYS A 73 -3.46 -8.08 -4.85
CA LYS A 73 -3.36 -6.69 -5.30
C LYS A 73 -3.74 -6.56 -6.78
N LYS A 74 -4.79 -5.79 -7.04
CA LYS A 74 -5.20 -5.44 -8.40
C LYS A 74 -4.15 -4.56 -9.08
N LYS A 75 -4.08 -4.64 -10.42
CA LYS A 75 -3.17 -3.82 -11.24
C LYS A 75 -3.31 -2.31 -10.96
N GLN A 76 -4.54 -1.86 -10.73
CA GLN A 76 -4.87 -0.48 -10.38
C GLN A 76 -6.21 -0.45 -9.63
N HIS A 77 -6.47 0.64 -8.91
CA HIS A 77 -7.81 0.95 -8.43
C HIS A 77 -8.68 1.40 -9.61
N ALA A 78 -10.00 1.25 -9.47
CA ALA A 78 -10.98 1.80 -10.41
C ALA A 78 -11.16 3.30 -10.18
#